data_AF-Q1I482-F1
#
_entry.id   AF-Q1I482-F1
#
_cell.length_a   1.000
_cell.length_b   1.000
_cell.length_c   1.000
_cell.angle_alpha   90.00
_cell.angle_beta   90.00
_cell.angle_gamma   90.00
#
_symmetry.space_group_name_H-M   'P 1'
#
loop_
_entity.id
_entity.type
_entity.pdbx_description
1 polymer ?
#
loop_
_entity_poly.entity_id
_entity_poly.type
_entity_poly.pdbx_seq_one_letter_code
_entity_poly.pdbx_strand_id
1 'polypeptide(L)'
;MSVELTDVKTLRANARKHVEQGAVTEGYHADREKILRLLNESLATELVCTLRYKRHYFMASGIKASVAAEEFLEHANQESEHADRLAERIVQLGGEPDFNPDNLSKHSHAQYVAGDSLKEMVLEDLVAERIAIDSYREIIQYIGDKDPTTRRIFEDILAQEEEHADDMSDLLKGL
;
A
#
# COMPACT_ATOMS: atom_id res chain seq x y z
N MET A 1 -3.11 -24.02 19.65
CA MET A 1 -4.52 -24.35 19.95
C MET A 1 -5.16 -24.85 18.69
N SER A 2 -5.97 -25.92 18.74
CA SER A 2 -6.78 -26.34 17.59
C SER A 2 -7.95 -25.36 17.42
N VAL A 3 -8.08 -24.75 16.24
CA VAL A 3 -9.26 -23.96 15.90
C VAL A 3 -10.39 -24.92 15.55
N GLU A 4 -11.48 -24.90 16.30
CA GLU A 4 -12.68 -25.67 15.98
C GLU A 4 -13.50 -24.96 14.89
N LEU A 5 -13.98 -25.72 13.91
CA LEU A 5 -14.78 -25.18 12.81
C LEU A 5 -16.24 -25.01 13.22
N THR A 6 -16.81 -23.83 12.96
CA THR A 6 -18.24 -23.58 13.11
C THR A 6 -19.05 -24.52 12.20
N ASP A 7 -20.13 -25.09 12.74
CA ASP A 7 -20.96 -26.02 11.97
C ASP A 7 -21.71 -25.33 10.81
N VAL A 8 -21.97 -26.10 9.74
CA VAL A 8 -22.56 -25.58 8.49
C VAL A 8 -23.95 -24.98 8.69
N LYS A 9 -24.75 -25.48 9.66
CA LYS A 9 -26.09 -24.96 9.91
C LYS A 9 -26.00 -23.56 10.52
N THR A 10 -25.10 -23.36 11.46
CA THR A 10 -24.81 -22.04 12.04
C THR A 10 -24.26 -21.07 11.00
N LEU A 11 -23.31 -21.49 10.15
CA LEU A 11 -22.79 -20.67 9.05
C LEU A 11 -23.91 -20.18 8.12
N ARG A 12 -24.82 -21.08 7.71
CA ARG A 12 -25.97 -20.73 6.86
C ARG A 12 -26.97 -19.79 7.53
N ALA A 13 -27.15 -19.93 8.84
CA ALA A 13 -28.01 -19.02 9.60
C ALA A 13 -27.39 -17.63 9.73
N ASN A 14 -26.09 -17.56 10.02
CA ASN A 14 -25.35 -16.30 10.10
C ASN A 14 -25.26 -15.57 8.76
N ALA A 15 -25.08 -16.30 7.65
CA ALA A 15 -25.04 -15.72 6.30
C ALA A 15 -26.34 -15.01 5.87
N ARG A 16 -27.46 -15.22 6.58
CA ARG A 16 -28.72 -14.51 6.35
C ARG A 16 -28.88 -13.25 7.19
N LYS A 17 -28.01 -13.02 8.16
CA LYS A 17 -27.97 -11.80 8.98
C LYS A 17 -27.14 -10.77 8.25
N HIS A 18 -27.55 -9.51 8.32
CA HIS A 18 -26.78 -8.37 7.82
C HIS A 18 -26.26 -8.52 6.38
N VAL A 19 -27.09 -9.09 5.48
CA VAL A 19 -26.71 -9.40 4.09
C VAL A 19 -26.22 -8.17 3.33
N GLU A 20 -26.74 -7.00 3.69
CA GLU A 20 -26.32 -5.70 3.16
C GLU A 20 -24.85 -5.36 3.42
N GLN A 21 -24.18 -6.02 4.37
CA GLN A 21 -22.76 -5.82 4.68
C GLN A 21 -21.81 -6.59 3.74
N GLY A 22 -22.36 -7.31 2.74
CA GLY A 22 -21.59 -7.94 1.69
C GLY A 22 -20.62 -9.01 2.22
N ALA A 23 -19.32 -8.84 1.93
CA ALA A 23 -18.27 -9.78 2.32
C ALA A 23 -17.91 -9.73 3.81
N VAL A 24 -18.40 -8.75 4.56
CA VAL A 24 -18.21 -8.66 6.00
C VAL A 24 -19.26 -9.52 6.69
N THR A 25 -18.83 -10.69 7.18
CA THR A 25 -19.71 -11.65 7.85
C THR A 25 -19.55 -11.58 9.38
N GLU A 26 -20.46 -12.24 10.12
CA GLU A 26 -20.36 -12.42 11.58
C GLU A 26 -19.01 -13.03 12.05
N GLY A 27 -18.30 -13.73 11.16
CA GLY A 27 -16.98 -14.31 11.44
C GLY A 27 -15.81 -13.33 11.26
N TYR A 28 -16.06 -12.08 10.86
CA TYR A 28 -15.01 -11.08 10.76
C TYR A 28 -14.67 -10.54 12.15
N HIS A 29 -13.48 -10.88 12.65
CA HIS A 29 -13.08 -10.61 14.04
C HIS A 29 -11.97 -9.56 14.16
N ALA A 30 -11.51 -8.98 13.05
CA ALA A 30 -10.60 -7.84 13.10
C ALA A 30 -11.34 -6.58 13.54
N ASP A 31 -10.59 -5.63 14.11
CA ASP A 31 -11.10 -4.29 14.40
C ASP A 31 -11.26 -3.53 13.07
N ARG A 32 -12.47 -3.63 12.49
CA ARG A 32 -12.76 -3.11 11.15
C ARG A 32 -12.45 -1.62 11.01
N GLU A 33 -12.77 -0.82 12.03
CA GLU A 33 -12.52 0.63 11.99
C GLU A 33 -11.02 0.91 11.93
N LYS A 34 -10.22 0.19 12.73
CA LYS A 34 -8.77 0.32 12.68
C LYS A 34 -8.18 -0.20 11.36
N ILE A 35 -8.69 -1.29 10.81
CA ILE A 35 -8.26 -1.80 9.49
C ILE A 35 -8.55 -0.79 8.38
N LEU A 36 -9.77 -0.21 8.36
CA LEU A 36 -10.14 0.81 7.38
C LEU A 36 -9.26 2.06 7.47
N ARG A 37 -8.87 2.46 8.68
CA ARG A 37 -7.94 3.57 8.88
C ARG A 37 -6.54 3.24 8.34
N LEU A 38 -5.99 2.08 8.68
CA LEU A 38 -4.67 1.65 8.20
C LEU A 38 -4.63 1.52 6.67
N LEU A 39 -5.70 1.00 6.06
CA LEU A 39 -5.84 0.92 4.61
C LEU A 39 -5.86 2.31 3.96
N ASN A 40 -6.59 3.28 4.53
CA ASN A 40 -6.61 4.65 4.00
C ASN A 40 -5.29 5.39 4.18
N GLU A 41 -4.60 5.19 5.31
CA GLU A 41 -3.24 5.73 5.52
C GLU A 41 -2.26 5.16 4.48
N SER A 42 -2.36 3.84 4.20
CA SER A 42 -1.53 3.18 3.17
C SER A 42 -1.90 3.64 1.76
N LEU A 43 -3.18 3.77 1.44
CA LEU A 43 -3.66 4.33 0.17
C LEU A 43 -3.09 5.73 -0.06
N ALA A 44 -3.08 6.58 0.97
CA ALA A 44 -2.49 7.91 0.88
C ALA A 44 -0.97 7.84 0.60
N THR A 45 -0.27 6.87 1.19
CA THR A 45 1.15 6.59 0.90
C THR A 45 1.38 6.21 -0.56
N GLU A 46 0.65 5.22 -1.07
CA GLU A 46 0.78 4.78 -2.47
C GLU A 46 0.49 5.91 -3.48
N LEU A 47 -0.53 6.73 -3.20
CA LEU A 47 -0.86 7.87 -4.05
C LEU A 47 0.23 8.96 -4.02
N VAL A 48 0.83 9.22 -2.85
CA VAL A 48 1.95 10.16 -2.73
C VAL A 48 3.19 9.63 -3.46
N CYS A 49 3.52 8.34 -3.31
CA CYS A 49 4.63 7.70 -4.00
C CYS A 49 4.43 7.71 -5.53
N THR A 50 3.23 7.34 -6.00
CA THR A 50 2.85 7.43 -7.43
C THR A 50 3.15 8.83 -8.00
N LEU A 51 2.68 9.88 -7.32
CA LEU A 51 2.86 11.26 -7.78
C LEU A 51 4.34 11.69 -7.72
N ARG A 52 5.10 11.21 -6.73
CA ARG A 52 6.53 11.51 -6.58
C ARG A 52 7.34 10.86 -7.71
N TYR A 53 7.15 9.56 -7.93
CA TYR A 53 7.80 8.85 -9.04
C TYR A 53 7.44 9.43 -10.41
N LYS A 54 6.16 9.77 -10.67
CA LYS A 54 5.78 10.46 -11.92
C LYS A 54 6.55 11.76 -12.10
N ARG A 55 6.72 12.56 -11.03
CA ARG A 55 7.52 13.78 -11.11
C ARG A 55 8.98 13.45 -11.41
N HIS A 56 9.57 12.49 -10.71
CA HIS A 56 10.97 12.09 -10.92
C HIS A 56 11.22 11.58 -12.34
N TYR A 57 10.32 10.78 -12.89
CA TYR A 57 10.33 10.37 -14.30
C TYR A 57 10.45 11.57 -15.25
N PHE A 58 9.57 12.58 -15.11
CA PHE A 58 9.58 13.74 -16.00
C PHE A 58 10.79 14.67 -15.79
N MET A 59 11.37 14.68 -14.58
CA MET A 59 12.46 15.58 -14.21
C MET A 59 13.85 14.94 -14.34
N ALA A 60 13.92 13.62 -14.57
CA ALA A 60 15.16 12.88 -14.76
C ALA A 60 15.93 13.45 -15.96
N SER A 61 17.15 13.93 -15.70
CA SER A 61 18.02 14.52 -16.72
C SER A 61 19.50 14.26 -16.43
N GLY A 62 20.32 14.26 -17.49
CA GLY A 62 21.75 13.92 -17.42
C GLY A 62 22.09 12.61 -18.14
N ILE A 63 23.38 12.24 -18.10
CA ILE A 63 23.94 11.14 -18.94
C ILE A 63 23.34 9.77 -18.60
N LYS A 64 22.99 9.53 -17.33
CA LYS A 64 22.42 8.26 -16.82
C LYS A 64 20.90 8.33 -16.63
N ALA A 65 20.24 9.38 -17.11
CA ALA A 65 18.84 9.65 -16.76
C ALA A 65 17.84 8.70 -17.40
N SER A 66 18.14 8.10 -18.56
CA SER A 66 17.17 7.24 -19.26
C SER A 66 16.83 5.99 -18.45
N VAL A 67 17.84 5.34 -17.85
CA VAL A 67 17.63 4.13 -17.04
C VAL A 67 16.81 4.48 -15.80
N ALA A 68 17.22 5.49 -15.03
CA ALA A 68 16.47 5.91 -13.84
C ALA A 68 15.04 6.38 -14.18
N ALA A 69 14.84 7.05 -15.32
CA ALA A 69 13.50 7.45 -15.76
C ALA A 69 12.60 6.25 -16.07
N GLU A 70 13.14 5.21 -16.73
CA GLU A 70 12.39 3.98 -17.00
C GLU A 70 11.93 3.32 -15.69
N GLU A 71 12.85 3.15 -14.72
CA GLU A 71 12.54 2.60 -13.39
C GLU A 71 11.50 3.46 -12.64
N PHE A 72 11.65 4.79 -12.63
CA PHE A 72 10.67 5.68 -12.00
C PHE A 72 9.28 5.56 -12.64
N LEU A 73 9.20 5.35 -13.95
CA LEU A 73 7.92 5.21 -14.62
C LEU A 73 7.26 3.87 -14.30
N GLU A 74 8.06 2.80 -14.22
CA GLU A 74 7.63 1.45 -13.83
C GLU A 74 7.06 1.47 -12.41
N HIS A 75 7.84 1.94 -11.43
CA HIS A 75 7.39 2.05 -10.05
C HIS A 75 6.15 2.93 -9.93
N ALA A 76 6.09 4.08 -10.60
CA ALA A 76 4.88 4.92 -10.60
C ALA A 76 3.61 4.19 -11.04
N ASN A 77 3.71 3.18 -11.91
CA ASN A 77 2.56 2.38 -12.31
C ASN A 77 2.24 1.30 -11.26
N GLN A 78 3.25 0.65 -10.70
CA GLN A 78 3.09 -0.34 -9.62
C GLN A 78 2.46 0.28 -8.37
N GLU A 79 2.92 1.47 -7.93
CA GLU A 79 2.32 2.21 -6.81
C GLU A 79 0.84 2.56 -7.08
N SER A 80 0.50 2.86 -8.34
CA SER A 80 -0.90 3.08 -8.72
C SER A 80 -1.72 1.80 -8.62
N GLU A 81 -1.15 0.66 -8.99
CA GLU A 81 -1.81 -0.65 -8.83
C GLU A 81 -1.96 -1.04 -7.35
N HIS A 82 -0.98 -0.69 -6.50
CA HIS A 82 -1.08 -0.83 -5.05
C HIS A 82 -2.24 -0.01 -4.49
N ALA A 83 -2.33 1.27 -4.87
CA ALA A 83 -3.42 2.16 -4.49
C ALA A 83 -4.80 1.58 -4.89
N ASP A 84 -4.94 1.06 -6.11
CA ASP A 84 -6.19 0.46 -6.59
C ASP A 84 -6.60 -0.75 -5.73
N ARG A 85 -5.66 -1.65 -5.42
CA ARG A 85 -5.91 -2.83 -4.57
C ARG A 85 -6.35 -2.44 -3.15
N LEU A 86 -5.72 -1.41 -2.58
CA LEU A 86 -6.08 -0.89 -1.26
C LEU A 86 -7.47 -0.24 -1.27
N ALA A 87 -7.78 0.57 -2.28
CA ALA A 87 -9.08 1.22 -2.46
C ALA A 87 -10.21 0.19 -2.63
N GLU A 88 -10.01 -0.82 -3.46
CA GLU A 88 -10.95 -1.94 -3.59
C GLU A 88 -11.18 -2.64 -2.25
N ARG A 89 -10.12 -2.86 -1.48
CA ARG A 89 -10.24 -3.52 -0.17
C ARG A 89 -11.01 -2.67 0.84
N ILE A 90 -10.81 -1.35 0.83
CA ILE A 90 -11.57 -0.40 1.67
C ILE A 90 -13.08 -0.53 1.39
N VAL A 91 -13.46 -0.52 0.10
CA VAL A 91 -14.87 -0.65 -0.31
C VAL A 91 -15.45 -2.01 0.08
N GLN A 92 -14.69 -3.10 -0.10
CA GLN A 92 -15.12 -4.45 0.31
C GLN A 92 -15.43 -4.55 1.81
N LEU A 93 -14.73 -3.77 2.64
CA LEU A 93 -14.95 -3.70 4.08
C LEU A 93 -16.03 -2.66 4.48
N GLY A 94 -16.67 -2.02 3.50
CA GLY A 94 -17.73 -1.03 3.71
C GLY A 94 -17.23 0.36 4.11
N GLY A 95 -15.95 0.66 3.88
CA GLY A 95 -15.39 2.00 4.02
C GLY A 95 -15.39 2.80 2.72
N GLU A 96 -14.95 4.05 2.81
CA GLU A 96 -14.78 4.95 1.67
C GLU A 96 -13.29 5.24 1.47
N PRO A 97 -12.71 5.01 0.28
CA PRO A 97 -11.31 5.32 0.02
C PRO A 97 -11.12 6.83 -0.19
N ASP A 98 -10.16 7.42 0.51
CA ASP A 98 -9.88 8.86 0.45
C ASP A 98 -8.86 9.20 -0.65
N PHE A 99 -9.37 9.70 -1.77
CA PHE A 99 -8.57 10.23 -2.90
C PHE A 99 -8.42 11.77 -2.86
N ASN A 100 -8.86 12.44 -1.78
CA ASN A 100 -8.81 13.89 -1.71
C ASN A 100 -7.34 14.37 -1.60
N PRO A 101 -6.81 15.13 -2.56
CA PRO A 101 -5.43 15.62 -2.53
C PRO A 101 -5.09 16.43 -1.26
N ASP A 102 -6.07 17.12 -0.67
CA ASP A 102 -5.88 17.92 0.55
C ASP A 102 -5.59 17.07 1.81
N ASN A 103 -5.85 15.77 1.73
CA ASN A 103 -5.70 14.83 2.84
C ASN A 103 -4.49 13.90 2.66
N LEU A 104 -4.02 13.67 1.43
CA LEU A 104 -2.95 12.71 1.14
C LEU A 104 -1.70 12.95 1.98
N SER A 105 -1.17 14.18 1.98
CA SER A 105 0.04 14.53 2.74
C SER A 105 -0.13 14.45 4.27
N LYS A 106 -1.37 14.50 4.78
CA LYS A 106 -1.66 14.41 6.21
C LYS A 106 -1.76 12.96 6.69
N HIS A 107 -2.12 12.04 5.80
CA HIS A 107 -2.40 10.64 6.12
C HIS A 107 -1.31 9.69 5.64
N SER A 108 -0.56 10.07 4.62
CA SER A 108 0.58 9.29 4.14
C SER A 108 1.69 9.19 5.19
N HIS A 109 2.32 8.02 5.26
CA HIS A 109 3.54 7.81 6.04
C HIS A 109 4.77 8.39 5.34
N ALA A 110 4.81 8.39 4.01
CA ALA A 110 5.91 8.89 3.20
C ALA A 110 5.70 10.35 2.78
N GLN A 111 6.78 11.11 2.65
CA GLN A 111 6.71 12.50 2.22
C GLN A 111 6.78 12.65 0.69
N TYR A 112 6.19 13.73 0.18
CA TYR A 112 6.42 14.21 -1.17
C TYR A 112 7.69 15.08 -1.20
N VAL A 113 8.86 14.47 -1.26
CA VAL A 113 10.13 15.19 -1.46
C VAL A 113 10.51 15.12 -2.92
N ALA A 114 10.78 16.29 -3.50
CA ALA A 114 11.00 16.45 -4.93
C ALA A 114 12.44 16.13 -5.40
N GLY A 115 13.45 16.48 -4.61
CA GLY A 115 14.85 16.45 -5.06
C GLY A 115 15.18 17.45 -6.19
N ASP A 116 16.39 17.98 -6.15
CA ASP A 116 16.93 18.96 -7.12
C ASP A 116 17.93 18.31 -8.10
N SER A 117 18.34 17.07 -7.84
CA SER A 117 19.23 16.29 -8.72
C SER A 117 18.75 14.85 -8.88
N LEU A 118 19.21 14.16 -9.94
CA LEU A 118 18.89 12.75 -10.16
C LEU A 118 19.26 11.87 -8.95
N LYS A 119 20.39 12.17 -8.30
CA LYS A 119 20.84 11.45 -7.10
C LYS A 119 19.91 11.68 -5.91
N GLU A 120 19.40 12.90 -5.75
CA GLU A 120 18.44 13.21 -4.70
C GLU A 120 17.10 12.55 -4.98
N MET A 121 16.62 12.55 -6.23
CA MET A 121 15.38 11.84 -6.60
C MET A 121 15.43 10.36 -6.21
N VAL A 122 16.48 9.65 -6.63
CA VAL A 122 16.68 8.22 -6.27
C VAL A 122 16.80 8.04 -4.75
N LEU A 123 17.48 8.95 -4.06
CA LEU A 123 17.60 8.88 -2.60
C LEU A 123 16.24 9.03 -1.91
N GLU A 124 15.43 10.00 -2.33
CA GLU A 124 14.12 10.27 -1.72
C GLU A 124 13.12 9.15 -2.03
N ASP A 125 13.17 8.55 -3.21
CA ASP A 125 12.39 7.36 -3.53
C ASP A 125 12.80 6.18 -2.63
N LEU A 126 14.11 5.89 -2.51
CA LEU A 126 14.60 4.86 -1.60
C LEU A 126 14.20 5.09 -0.14
N VAL A 127 14.20 6.35 0.32
CA VAL A 127 13.76 6.69 1.69
C VAL A 127 12.28 6.38 1.85
N ALA A 128 11.46 6.72 0.87
CA ALA A 128 10.03 6.45 0.91
C ALA A 128 9.73 4.94 0.89
N GLU A 129 10.42 4.14 0.07
CA GLU A 129 10.20 2.69 0.06
C GLU A 129 10.52 2.06 1.40
N ARG A 130 11.59 2.51 2.05
CA ARG A 130 11.94 2.02 3.38
C ARG A 130 10.89 2.37 4.43
N ILE A 131 10.24 3.53 4.32
CA ILE A 131 9.12 3.91 5.18
C ILE A 131 7.91 3.00 4.91
N ALA A 132 7.57 2.74 3.65
CA ALA A 132 6.48 1.86 3.26
C ALA A 132 6.71 0.42 3.76
N ILE A 133 7.91 -0.14 3.52
CA ILE A 133 8.34 -1.46 3.99
C ILE A 133 8.13 -1.64 5.49
N ASP A 134 8.64 -0.71 6.30
CA ASP A 134 8.53 -0.82 7.76
C ASP A 134 7.07 -0.66 8.21
N SER A 135 6.33 0.28 7.62
CA SER A 135 4.91 0.50 7.92
C SER A 135 4.06 -0.73 7.59
N TYR A 136 4.26 -1.35 6.42
CA TYR A 136 3.48 -2.50 5.96
C TYR A 136 3.82 -3.75 6.75
N ARG A 137 5.09 -3.93 7.13
CA ARG A 137 5.50 -5.01 8.03
C ARG A 137 4.80 -4.90 9.39
N GLU A 138 4.69 -3.71 9.96
CA GLU A 138 3.94 -3.49 11.21
C GLU A 138 2.44 -3.75 11.04
N ILE A 139 1.85 -3.31 9.92
CA ILE A 139 0.42 -3.55 9.61
C ILE A 139 0.13 -5.05 9.47
N ILE A 140 0.97 -5.80 8.75
CA ILE A 140 0.86 -7.26 8.60
C ILE A 140 0.86 -7.95 9.97
N GLN A 141 1.79 -7.57 10.85
CA GLN A 141 1.87 -8.11 12.21
C GLN A 141 0.62 -7.76 13.04
N TYR A 142 0.11 -6.53 12.90
CA TYR A 142 -1.11 -6.09 13.59
C TYR A 142 -2.34 -6.88 13.13
N ILE A 143 -2.49 -7.12 11.82
CA ILE A 143 -3.61 -7.88 11.25
C ILE A 143 -3.59 -9.33 11.76
N GLY A 144 -2.40 -9.96 11.75
CA GLY A 144 -2.22 -11.35 12.16
C GLY A 144 -3.13 -12.29 11.36
N ASP A 145 -3.91 -13.12 12.05
CA ASP A 145 -4.80 -14.11 11.43
C ASP A 145 -6.26 -13.64 11.35
N LYS A 146 -6.55 -12.39 11.73
CA LYS A 146 -7.93 -11.87 11.88
C LYS A 146 -8.55 -11.39 10.56
N ASP A 147 -7.72 -10.98 9.61
CA ASP A 147 -8.14 -10.57 8.26
C ASP A 147 -7.11 -11.06 7.23
N PRO A 148 -7.16 -12.36 6.85
CA PRO A 148 -6.16 -12.96 5.98
C PRO A 148 -6.14 -12.35 4.57
N THR A 149 -7.26 -11.82 4.08
CA THR A 149 -7.32 -11.17 2.77
C THR A 149 -6.58 -9.84 2.78
N THR A 150 -6.84 -8.98 3.78
CA THR A 150 -6.11 -7.71 3.89
C THR A 150 -4.63 -7.95 4.15
N ARG A 151 -4.30 -8.92 5.01
CA ARG A 151 -2.90 -9.31 5.26
C ARG A 151 -2.17 -9.71 3.97
N ARG A 152 -2.79 -10.56 3.15
CA ARG A 152 -2.19 -10.99 1.88
C ARG A 152 -1.95 -9.82 0.92
N ILE A 153 -2.89 -8.87 0.85
CA ILE A 153 -2.71 -7.66 0.04
C ILE A 153 -1.45 -6.91 0.48
N PHE A 154 -1.28 -6.68 1.78
CA PHE A 154 -0.07 -6.04 2.31
C PHE A 154 1.19 -6.87 2.13
N GLU A 155 1.14 -8.19 2.25
CA GLU A 155 2.30 -9.08 2.00
C GLU A 155 2.76 -9.00 0.54
N ASP A 156 1.81 -8.96 -0.42
CA ASP A 156 2.12 -8.83 -1.84
C ASP A 156 2.66 -7.42 -2.20
N ILE A 157 2.12 -6.36 -1.58
CA ILE A 157 2.63 -4.98 -1.76
C ILE A 157 4.03 -4.87 -1.15
N LEU A 158 4.23 -5.33 0.10
CA LEU A 158 5.52 -5.33 0.78
C LEU A 158 6.61 -6.00 -0.06
N ALA A 159 6.32 -7.13 -0.71
CA ALA A 159 7.28 -7.81 -1.56
C ALA A 159 7.75 -6.94 -2.74
N GLN A 160 6.84 -6.17 -3.34
CA GLN A 160 7.17 -5.22 -4.41
C GLN A 160 7.91 -4.00 -3.87
N GLU A 161 7.56 -3.47 -2.69
CA GLU A 161 8.34 -2.36 -2.11
C GLU A 161 9.78 -2.76 -1.77
N GLU A 162 9.99 -4.00 -1.33
CA GLU A 162 11.33 -4.54 -1.10
C GLU A 162 12.15 -4.67 -2.40
N GLU A 163 11.50 -4.95 -3.55
CA GLU A 163 12.08 -4.91 -4.89
C GLU A 163 12.41 -3.47 -5.31
N HIS A 164 11.43 -2.56 -5.21
CA HIS A 164 11.61 -1.14 -5.53
C HIS A 164 12.79 -0.53 -4.76
N ALA A 165 12.92 -0.86 -3.48
CA ALA A 165 14.01 -0.39 -2.63
C ALA A 165 15.38 -0.95 -3.07
N ASP A 166 15.45 -2.18 -3.56
CA ASP A 166 16.71 -2.76 -4.08
C ASP A 166 17.13 -2.05 -5.36
N ASP A 167 16.19 -1.83 -6.28
CA ASP A 167 16.43 -1.13 -7.55
C ASP A 167 16.90 0.32 -7.32
N MET A 168 16.24 1.06 -6.42
CA MET A 168 16.67 2.42 -6.07
C MET A 168 18.04 2.43 -5.38
N SER A 169 18.33 1.42 -4.54
CA SER A 169 19.65 1.26 -3.91
C SER A 169 20.75 1.01 -4.96
N ASP A 170 20.48 0.20 -5.97
CA ASP A 170 21.44 -0.11 -7.03
C ASP A 170 21.65 1.06 -8.00
N LEU A 171 20.57 1.77 -8.37
CA LEU A 171 20.68 3.05 -9.06
C LEU A 171 21.54 4.04 -8.27
N LEU A 172 21.32 4.16 -6.95
CA LEU A 172 22.05 5.10 -6.11
C LEU A 172 23.55 4.79 -6.04
N LYS A 173 23.93 3.51 -5.96
CA LYS A 173 25.34 3.07 -6.04
C LYS A 173 25.94 3.35 -7.41
N GLY A 174 25.12 3.24 -8.45
CA GLY A 174 25.49 3.44 -9.84
C GLY A 174 25.68 4.91 -10.24
N LEU A 175 25.14 5.88 -9.50
CA LEU A 175 25.21 7.32 -9.79
C LEU A 175 26.52 7.97 -9.34
#